data_AF-A0A0B6Z1R0-F1
#
_entry.id   AF-A0A0B6Z1R0-F1
#
_cell.length_a   1.000
_cell.length_b   1.000
_cell.length_c   1.000
_cell.angle_alpha   90.00
_cell.angle_beta   90.00
_cell.angle_gamma   90.00
#
_symmetry.space_group_name_H-M   'P 1'
#
loop_
_entity.id
_entity.type
_entity.pdbx_description
1 polymer ?
#
loop_
_entity_poly.entity_id
_entity_poly.type
_entity_poly.pdbx_seq_one_letter_code
_entity_poly.pdbx_strand_id
1 'polypeptide(L)'
;PVVCVNQVSANMTDQRLHGCDTVPALGLTWSNQITCRITLSRLTTLSLAVEKHREEWKMTALTEPTYRKLRVIFAPHIPQTELVVYIDQCGVHGLP
;
A
#
# COMPACT_ATOMS: atom_id res chain seq x y z
N PRO A 1 11.21 -3.14 -17.70
CA PRO A 1 10.81 -3.61 -16.35
C PRO A 1 9.47 -4.33 -16.47
N VAL A 2 9.26 -5.41 -15.72
CA VAL A 2 7.98 -6.14 -15.71
C VAL A 2 7.30 -5.86 -14.37
N VAL A 3 6.04 -5.44 -14.41
CA VAL A 3 5.21 -5.23 -13.21
C VAL A 3 4.13 -6.29 -13.21
N CYS A 4 4.12 -7.11 -12.16
CA CYS A 4 3.10 -8.13 -11.97
C CYS A 4 2.17 -7.71 -10.84
N VAL A 5 0.87 -7.79 -11.08
CA VAL A 5 -0.16 -7.50 -10.06
C VAL A 5 -0.69 -8.83 -9.53
N ASN A 6 -0.71 -8.96 -8.21
CA ASN A 6 -1.26 -10.12 -7.53
C ASN A 6 -2.39 -9.70 -6.58
N GLN A 7 -3.42 -10.54 -6.49
CA GLN A 7 -4.51 -10.37 -5.54
C GLN A 7 -4.14 -10.97 -4.19
N VAL A 8 -4.91 -10.60 -3.17
CA VAL A 8 -4.77 -11.13 -1.80
C VAL A 8 -6.06 -11.82 -1.36
N SER A 9 -5.92 -12.83 -0.50
CA SER A 9 -7.02 -13.55 0.12
C SER A 9 -6.98 -13.37 1.63
N ALA A 10 -8.13 -13.50 2.29
CA ALA A 10 -8.20 -13.44 3.74
C ALA A 10 -7.37 -14.57 4.38
N ASN A 11 -6.63 -14.25 5.43
CA ASN A 11 -5.92 -15.22 6.23
C ASN A 11 -6.91 -15.90 7.19
N MET A 12 -7.17 -17.18 6.99
CA MET A 12 -8.09 -17.98 7.83
C MET A 12 -7.39 -18.67 9.01
N THR A 13 -6.07 -18.52 9.15
CA THR A 13 -5.31 -19.11 10.26
C THR A 13 -5.27 -18.16 11.48
N ASP A 14 -5.75 -18.68 12.60
CA ASP A 14 -5.85 -18.14 13.98
C ASP A 14 -5.72 -16.60 14.16
N GLN A 15 -6.87 -15.96 14.46
CA GLN A 15 -7.04 -14.51 14.71
C GLN A 15 -6.26 -13.94 15.91
N ARG A 16 -5.43 -14.75 16.58
CA ARG A 16 -4.73 -14.42 17.82
C ARG A 16 -3.33 -13.85 17.61
N LEU A 17 -2.79 -13.95 16.40
CA LEU A 17 -1.49 -13.37 16.05
C LEU A 17 -1.73 -12.14 15.16
N HIS A 18 -1.52 -10.95 15.74
CA HIS A 18 -1.62 -9.63 15.10
C HIS A 18 -0.61 -9.46 13.96
N GLY A 19 -0.82 -10.15 12.84
CA GLY A 19 0.18 -10.25 11.78
C GLY A 19 -0.44 -10.57 10.42
N CYS A 20 -1.07 -9.55 9.83
CA CYS A 20 -1.55 -9.53 8.43
C CYS A 20 -2.77 -10.43 8.14
N ASP A 21 -3.95 -9.81 8.11
CA ASP A 21 -5.25 -10.44 7.78
C ASP A 21 -5.35 -10.95 6.34
N THR A 22 -4.31 -10.79 5.53
CA THR A 22 -4.31 -11.15 4.11
C THR A 22 -3.03 -11.84 3.69
N VAL A 23 -3.16 -12.79 2.75
CA VAL A 23 -2.04 -13.53 2.14
C VAL A 23 -2.07 -13.38 0.61
N PRO A 24 -0.92 -13.31 -0.08
CA PRO A 24 -0.89 -13.26 -1.55
C PRO A 24 -1.42 -14.55 -2.18
N ALA A 25 -2.26 -14.44 -3.22
CA ALA A 25 -3.01 -15.57 -3.77
C ALA A 25 -2.16 -16.64 -4.50
N LEU A 26 -1.05 -16.24 -5.12
CA LEU A 26 -0.21 -17.13 -5.96
C LEU A 26 0.86 -17.92 -5.18
N GLY A 27 0.89 -17.82 -3.86
CA GLY A 27 1.72 -18.64 -2.99
C GLY A 27 3.24 -18.42 -3.11
N LEU A 28 4.00 -19.41 -2.60
CA LEU A 28 5.45 -19.34 -2.43
C LEU A 28 6.23 -19.45 -3.74
N THR A 29 5.83 -20.35 -4.64
CA THR A 29 6.51 -20.53 -5.93
C THR A 29 6.56 -19.23 -6.72
N TRP A 30 5.43 -18.52 -6.78
CA TRP A 30 5.37 -17.19 -7.38
C TRP A 30 6.26 -16.20 -6.64
N SER A 31 6.16 -16.15 -5.31
CA SER A 31 6.94 -15.23 -4.48
C SER A 31 8.46 -15.35 -4.71
N ASN A 32 8.96 -16.54 -5.01
CA ASN A 32 10.37 -16.81 -5.25
C ASN A 32 10.86 -16.37 -6.64
N GLN A 33 9.95 -16.14 -7.60
CA GLN A 33 10.28 -15.69 -8.95
C GLN A 33 10.28 -14.16 -9.07
N ILE A 34 9.86 -13.43 -8.03
CA ILE A 34 9.72 -11.98 -8.03
C ILE A 34 10.91 -11.34 -7.29
N THR A 35 11.54 -10.36 -7.93
CA THR A 35 12.71 -9.64 -7.37
C THR A 35 12.32 -8.52 -6.40
N CYS A 36 11.12 -7.96 -6.51
CA CYS A 36 10.61 -6.92 -5.61
C CYS A 36 9.11 -7.09 -5.37
N ARG A 37 8.69 -7.11 -4.10
CA ARG A 37 7.29 -7.26 -3.68
C ARG A 37 6.90 -6.06 -2.83
N ILE A 38 5.91 -5.32 -3.30
CA ILE A 38 5.35 -4.15 -2.64
C ILE A 38 3.86 -4.41 -2.41
N THR A 39 3.39 -4.17 -1.19
CA THR A 39 1.97 -4.25 -0.84
C THR A 39 1.38 -2.84 -0.83
N LEU A 40 0.19 -2.71 -1.43
CA LEU A 40 -0.65 -1.52 -1.36
C LEU A 40 -1.88 -1.83 -0.49
N SER A 41 -2.12 -1.07 0.56
CA SER A 41 -3.30 -1.22 1.42
C SER A 41 -4.05 0.09 1.62
N ARG A 42 -5.32 -0.01 2.01
CA ARG A 42 -6.10 1.15 2.43
C ARG A 42 -5.49 1.72 3.71
N LEU A 43 -5.40 3.04 3.78
CA LEU A 43 -4.99 3.71 5.00
C LEU A 43 -6.19 3.78 5.96
N THR A 44 -6.10 3.13 7.12
CA THR A 44 -7.16 3.09 8.13
C THR A 44 -7.09 4.24 9.13
N THR A 45 -5.88 4.75 9.36
CA THR A 45 -5.60 5.83 10.30
C THR A 45 -4.82 6.92 9.57
N LEU A 46 -5.32 8.14 9.57
CA LEU A 46 -4.65 9.28 8.95
C LEU A 46 -3.56 9.77 9.90
N SER A 47 -2.37 10.05 9.35
CA SER A 47 -1.36 10.81 10.09
C SER A 47 -1.67 12.31 9.98
N LEU A 48 -1.11 13.11 10.89
CA LEU A 48 -1.23 14.57 10.83
C LEU A 48 -0.85 15.15 9.46
N ALA A 49 0.17 14.58 8.80
CA ALA A 49 0.59 14.99 7.46
C ALA A 49 -0.50 14.73 6.41
N VAL A 50 -1.19 13.58 6.50
CA VAL A 50 -2.31 13.24 5.61
C VAL A 50 -3.51 14.14 5.86
N GLU A 51 -3.82 14.44 7.13
CA GLU A 51 -4.92 15.34 7.49
C GLU A 51 -4.67 16.75 6.95
N LYS A 52 -3.47 17.29 7.16
CA LYS A 52 -3.08 18.59 6.62
C LYS A 52 -3.18 18.64 5.10
N HIS A 53 -2.63 17.65 4.40
CA HIS A 53 -2.72 17.59 2.93
C HIS A 53 -4.18 17.49 2.46
N ARG A 54 -5.02 16.72 3.16
CA ARG A 54 -6.44 16.60 2.84
C ARG A 54 -7.19 17.92 3.01
N GLU A 55 -6.86 18.72 4.02
CA GLU A 55 -7.44 20.06 4.21
C GLU A 55 -7.03 21.02 3.10
N GLU A 56 -5.73 21.04 2.75
CA GLU A 56 -5.21 21.85 1.63
C GLU A 56 -5.89 21.47 0.30
N TRP A 57 -6.09 20.17 0.06
CA TRP A 57 -6.75 19.67 -1.15
C TRP A 57 -8.23 20.06 -1.26
N LYS A 58 -8.96 20.05 -0.13
CA LYS A 58 -10.37 20.46 -0.09
C LYS A 58 -10.57 21.91 -0.54
N MET A 59 -9.54 22.74 -0.43
CA MET A 59 -9.59 24.14 -0.88
C MET A 59 -9.37 24.29 -2.39
N THR A 60 -8.79 23.30 -3.07
CA THR A 60 -8.31 23.44 -4.45
C THR A 60 -9.04 22.55 -5.46
N ALA A 61 -9.67 21.46 -5.03
CA ALA A 61 -10.23 20.46 -5.93
C ALA A 61 -11.63 19.98 -5.53
N LEU A 62 -12.40 19.55 -6.55
CA LEU A 62 -13.79 19.10 -6.40
C LEU A 62 -13.93 17.65 -5.92
N THR A 63 -12.91 16.82 -6.14
CA THR A 63 -12.93 15.40 -5.77
C THR A 63 -11.87 15.08 -4.74
N GLU A 64 -12.27 14.34 -3.71
CA GLU A 64 -11.37 13.92 -2.64
C GLU A 64 -10.38 12.84 -3.11
N PRO A 65 -9.08 12.97 -2.81
CA PRO A 65 -8.10 11.96 -3.18
C PRO A 65 -8.20 10.78 -2.21
N THR A 66 -7.74 9.60 -2.65
CA THR A 66 -7.69 8.43 -1.77
C THR A 66 -6.28 8.17 -1.29
N TYR A 67 -6.13 7.92 0.01
CA TYR A 67 -4.83 7.64 0.62
C TYR A 67 -4.59 6.13 0.73
N ARG A 68 -3.36 5.70 0.47
CA ARG A 68 -2.94 4.31 0.53
C ARG A 68 -1.57 4.19 1.20
N LYS A 69 -1.37 3.08 1.91
CA LYS A 69 -0.06 2.72 2.46
C LYS A 69 0.62 1.77 1.48
N LEU A 70 1.84 2.12 1.07
CA LEU A 70 2.76 1.26 0.35
C LEU A 70 3.78 0.69 1.34
N ARG A 71 4.05 -0.61 1.24
CA ARG A 71 5.03 -1.31 2.07
C ARG A 71 5.91 -2.20 1.21
N VAL A 72 7.23 -2.11 1.39
CA VAL A 72 8.17 -3.08 0.81
C VAL A 72 8.11 -4.35 1.66
N ILE A 73 7.61 -5.43 1.06
CA ILE A 73 7.59 -6.76 1.69
C ILE A 73 8.92 -7.48 1.46
N PHE A 74 9.48 -7.32 0.26
CA PHE A 74 10.74 -7.92 -0.12
C PHE A 74 11.40 -7.13 -1.25
N ALA A 75 12.67 -6.83 -1.09
CA ALA A 75 13.54 -6.32 -2.15
C ALA A 75 15.00 -6.61 -1.75
N PRO A 76 15.91 -6.88 -2.71
CA PRO A 76 17.30 -7.21 -2.39
C PRO A 76 18.10 -6.02 -1.83
N HIS A 77 17.72 -4.80 -2.19
CA HIS A 77 18.52 -3.59 -1.90
C HIS A 77 17.74 -2.48 -1.19
N ILE A 78 16.45 -2.71 -0.92
CA ILE A 78 15.59 -1.72 -0.26
C ILE A 78 15.13 -2.33 1.06
N PRO A 79 15.31 -1.63 2.20
CA PRO A 79 14.80 -2.11 3.48
C PRO A 79 13.28 -2.24 3.45
N GLN A 80 12.73 -3.02 4.39
CA GLN A 80 11.27 -3.09 4.59
C GLN A 80 10.76 -1.76 5.15
N THR A 81 10.43 -0.84 4.25
CA THR A 81 9.95 0.51 4.55
C THR A 81 8.49 0.66 4.18
N GLU A 82 7.88 1.69 4.76
CA GLU A 82 6.50 2.08 4.49
C GLU A 82 6.44 3.55 4.10
N LEU A 83 5.56 3.87 3.16
CA LEU A 83 5.21 5.25 2.83
C LEU A 83 3.71 5.37 2.58
N VAL A 84 3.20 6.59 2.67
CA VAL A 84 1.83 6.91 2.28
C VAL A 84 1.86 7.67 0.96
N VAL A 85 0.95 7.29 0.08
CA VAL A 85 0.68 7.96 -1.20
C VAL A 85 -0.76 8.40 -1.26
N TYR A 86 -1.05 9.39 -2.09
CA TYR A 86 -2.41 9.77 -2.44
C TYR A 86 -2.67 9.50 -3.93
N ILE A 87 -3.93 9.23 -4.25
CA ILE A 87 -4.39 8.92 -5.59
C ILE A 87 -5.53 9.87 -5.95
N ASP A 88 -5.36 10.58 -7.07
CA ASP A 88 -6.32 11.53 -7.61
C ASP A 88 -6.67 11.19 -9.08
N GLN A 89 -7.26 12.14 -9.82
CA GLN A 89 -7.61 11.96 -11.23
C GLN A 89 -6.39 11.88 -12.16
N CYS A 90 -5.22 12.35 -11.71
CA CYS A 90 -3.97 12.38 -12.46
C CYS A 90 -3.07 11.18 -12.17
N GLY A 91 -3.34 10.42 -11.10
CA GLY A 91 -2.63 9.17 -10.80
C GLY A 91 -2.18 9.09 -9.34
N VAL A 92 -0.98 8.54 -9.13
CA VAL A 92 -0.41 8.26 -7.80
C VAL A 92 0.70 9.26 -7.49
N HIS A 93 0.65 9.85 -6.30
CA HIS A 93 1.58 10.90 -5.87
C HIS A 93 2.13 10.62 -4.48
N GLY A 94 3.35 11.11 -4.22
CA GLY A 94 3.93 11.15 -2.89
C GLY A 94 3.27 12.25 -2.05
N LEU A 95 3.22 12.04 -0.73
CA LEU A 95 2.94 13.16 0.18
C LEU A 95 4.17 14.09 0.23
N PRO A 96 3.96 15.42 0.21
CA PRO A 96 5.03 16.40 0.40
C PRO A 96 5.58 16.41 1.83
#